data_AF-X0W1F8-F1
#
_entry.id   AF-X0W1F8-F1
#
_cell.length_a   1.000
_cell.length_b   1.000
_cell.length_c   1.000
_cell.angle_alpha   90.00
_cell.angle_beta   90.00
_cell.angle_gamma   90.00
#
_symmetry.space_group_name_H-M   'P 1'
#
loop_
_entity.id
_entity.type
_entity.pdbx_description
1 polymer ?
#
loop_
_entity_poly.entity_id
_entity_poly.type
_entity_poly.pdbx_seq_one_letter_code
_entity_poly.pdbx_strand_id
1 'polypeptide(L)'
;MGPGHAKELLETEPRRIITTVFRVINPTDKRREFIPEVKLAEGWVLITKVFPFELNPNETDSKLVSFLVPQTTLAGKYELTYVIKDRIHPSIRDSYAVYVTVLPANKLHTKLLESPRYVIAGEEYQSSFVVTNKG
;
A
#
# COMPACT_ATOMS: atom_id res chain seq x y z
N MET A 1 20.07 7.58 -16.87
CA MET A 1 18.84 7.72 -16.06
C MET A 1 18.95 6.73 -14.91
N GLY A 2 19.28 7.21 -13.72
CA GLY A 2 19.35 6.35 -12.54
C GLY A 2 17.94 6.02 -12.03
N PRO A 3 17.74 4.88 -11.35
CA PRO A 3 16.44 4.55 -10.76
C PRO A 3 16.06 5.66 -9.78
N GLY A 4 14.91 6.29 -9.99
CA GLY A 4 14.37 7.25 -9.04
C GLY A 4 14.25 6.57 -7.69
N HIS A 5 15.09 6.98 -6.73
CA HIS A 5 15.11 6.39 -5.40
C HIS A 5 13.72 6.49 -4.78
N ALA A 6 13.18 5.34 -4.38
CA ALA A 6 11.91 5.22 -3.68
C ALA A 6 11.92 6.13 -2.45
N LYS A 7 11.04 7.14 -2.43
CA LYS A 7 11.12 8.24 -1.45
C LYS A 7 9.87 8.36 -0.59
N GLU A 8 8.72 7.94 -1.08
CA GLU A 8 7.45 8.13 -0.38
C GLU A 8 7.12 6.90 0.47
N LEU A 9 6.81 7.15 1.74
CA LEU A 9 6.40 6.14 2.71
C LEU A 9 4.93 6.41 3.09
N LEU A 10 4.09 5.43 2.84
CA LEU A 10 2.66 5.46 3.21
C LEU A 10 2.44 4.48 4.36
N GLU A 11 1.78 4.90 5.42
CA GLU A 11 1.40 4.00 6.52
C GLU A 11 -0.06 3.58 6.39
N THR A 12 -0.36 2.31 6.67
CA THR A 12 -1.71 1.76 6.56
C THR A 12 -1.93 0.58 7.50
N GLU A 13 -3.20 0.28 7.76
CA GLU A 13 -3.63 -1.01 8.32
C GLU A 13 -4.11 -1.95 7.20
N PRO A 14 -4.21 -3.27 7.45
CA PRO A 14 -4.94 -4.19 6.58
C PRO A 14 -6.41 -3.78 6.35
N ARG A 15 -6.98 -4.21 5.21
CA ARG A 15 -8.34 -3.89 4.71
C ARG A 15 -8.58 -2.43 4.32
N ARG A 16 -7.54 -1.61 4.19
CA ARG A 16 -7.65 -0.23 3.73
C ARG A 16 -7.43 -0.13 2.23
N ILE A 17 -8.17 0.77 1.60
CA ILE A 17 -7.87 1.24 0.25
C ILE A 17 -6.96 2.45 0.40
N ILE A 18 -5.82 2.40 -0.26
CA ILE A 18 -4.82 3.47 -0.28
C ILE A 18 -4.77 4.04 -1.69
N THR A 19 -4.68 5.37 -1.79
CA THR A 19 -4.53 6.10 -3.05
C THR A 19 -3.26 6.92 -3.00
N THR A 20 -2.41 6.78 -4.01
CA THR A 20 -1.21 7.60 -4.22
C THR A 20 -1.23 8.24 -5.62
N VAL A 21 -0.38 9.25 -5.84
CA VAL A 21 -0.28 10.00 -7.08
C VAL A 21 1.12 9.88 -7.66
N PHE A 22 1.21 9.49 -8.92
CA PHE A 22 2.44 9.52 -9.70
C PHE A 22 2.42 10.69 -10.67
N ARG A 23 3.41 11.58 -10.58
CA ARG A 23 3.61 12.64 -11.56
C ARG A 23 4.45 12.12 -12.72
N VAL A 24 3.86 12.06 -13.91
CA VAL A 24 4.55 11.62 -15.13
C VAL A 24 4.84 12.83 -16.00
N ILE A 25 6.05 12.92 -16.54
CA ILE A 25 6.45 13.96 -17.47
C ILE A 25 6.97 13.33 -18.76
N ASN A 26 6.64 13.91 -19.90
CA ASN A 26 7.30 13.62 -21.16
C ASN A 26 8.37 14.69 -21.42
N PRO A 27 9.65 14.44 -21.07
CA PRO A 27 10.71 15.44 -21.22
C PRO A 27 11.22 15.57 -22.66
N THR A 28 10.58 14.89 -23.63
CA THR A 28 11.03 14.89 -25.02
C THR A 28 10.34 16.00 -25.83
N ASP A 29 10.84 16.23 -27.04
CA ASP A 29 10.31 17.16 -28.03
C ASP A 29 9.18 16.57 -28.88
N LYS A 30 8.80 15.31 -28.63
CA LYS A 30 7.77 14.57 -29.39
C LYS A 30 6.61 14.17 -28.51
N ARG A 31 5.39 14.19 -29.06
CA ARG A 31 4.22 13.57 -28.43
C ARG A 31 4.46 12.06 -28.34
N ARG A 32 4.10 11.47 -27.20
CA ARG A 32 4.26 10.03 -26.92
C ARG A 32 3.03 9.46 -26.28
N GLU A 33 2.75 8.20 -26.59
CA GLU A 33 1.75 7.39 -25.92
C GLU A 33 2.46 6.40 -24.99
N PHE A 34 2.03 6.34 -23.74
CA PHE A 34 2.59 5.49 -22.70
C PHE A 34 1.59 4.43 -22.26
N ILE A 35 2.07 3.20 -22.09
CA ILE A 35 1.34 2.10 -21.48
C ILE A 35 1.81 1.97 -20.02
N PRO A 36 0.91 2.21 -19.04
CA PRO A 36 1.21 2.02 -17.63
C PRO A 36 1.08 0.55 -17.20
N GLU A 37 1.86 0.17 -16.20
CA GLU A 37 1.82 -1.10 -15.49
C GLU A 37 2.05 -0.83 -14.00
N VAL A 38 1.23 -1.42 -13.13
CA VAL A 38 1.36 -1.28 -11.67
C VAL A 38 1.73 -2.62 -11.08
N LYS A 39 2.86 -2.67 -10.36
CA LYS A 39 3.30 -3.84 -9.62
C LYS A 39 3.00 -3.63 -8.15
N LEU A 40 2.18 -4.51 -7.60
CA LEU A 40 1.82 -4.52 -6.19
C LEU A 40 2.49 -5.70 -5.49
N ALA A 41 2.52 -5.63 -4.16
CA ALA A 41 2.83 -6.80 -3.34
C ALA A 41 1.85 -7.95 -3.63
N GLU A 42 2.30 -9.17 -3.38
CA GLU A 42 1.51 -10.37 -3.63
C GLU A 42 0.15 -10.32 -2.92
N GLY A 43 -0.91 -10.68 -3.65
CA GLY A 43 -2.28 -10.71 -3.15
C GLY A 43 -2.97 -9.34 -3.03
N TRP A 44 -2.25 -8.23 -3.21
CA TRP A 44 -2.86 -6.90 -3.20
C TRP A 44 -3.66 -6.67 -4.47
N VAL A 45 -4.77 -5.92 -4.35
CA VAL A 45 -5.71 -5.73 -5.45
C VAL A 45 -5.61 -4.30 -5.96
N LEU A 46 -5.28 -4.15 -7.24
CA LEU A 46 -5.35 -2.86 -7.93
C LEU A 46 -6.82 -2.49 -8.15
N ILE A 47 -7.24 -1.33 -7.64
CA ILE A 47 -8.60 -0.81 -7.81
C ILE A 47 -8.66 0.12 -9.02
N THR A 48 -7.65 0.96 -9.23
CA THR A 48 -7.60 1.84 -10.39
C THR A 48 -7.40 1.05 -11.67
N LYS A 49 -8.30 1.24 -12.64
CA LYS A 49 -8.06 0.78 -14.01
C LYS A 49 -7.01 1.68 -14.65
N VAL A 50 -5.94 1.07 -15.14
CA VAL A 50 -4.88 1.78 -15.86
C VAL A 50 -5.09 1.63 -17.36
N PHE A 51 -5.03 2.76 -18.08
CA PHE A 51 -5.21 2.82 -19.53
C PHE A 51 -4.00 3.53 -20.15
N PRO A 52 -3.68 3.21 -21.42
CA PRO A 52 -2.74 4.01 -22.19
C PRO A 52 -3.13 5.49 -22.18
N PHE A 53 -2.14 6.36 -22.17
CA PHE A 53 -2.34 7.79 -22.18
C PHE A 53 -1.25 8.48 -22.98
N GLU A 54 -1.55 9.67 -23.48
CA GLU A 54 -0.61 10.45 -24.28
C GLU A 54 -0.16 11.69 -23.53
N LEU A 55 1.09 12.10 -23.80
CA LEU A 55 1.64 13.36 -23.32
C LEU A 55 2.32 14.09 -24.49
N ASN A 56 1.98 15.36 -24.65
CA ASN A 56 2.66 16.29 -25.54
C ASN A 56 4.10 16.57 -25.05
N PRO A 57 4.93 17.21 -25.89
CA PRO A 57 6.27 17.62 -25.48
C PRO A 57 6.26 18.45 -24.19
N ASN A 58 7.09 18.09 -23.22
CA ASN A 58 7.20 18.70 -21.89
C ASN A 58 5.93 18.68 -21.04
N GLU A 59 4.87 17.98 -21.48
CA GLU A 59 3.63 17.87 -20.73
C GLU A 59 3.85 16.99 -19.48
N THR A 60 3.16 17.39 -18.42
CA THR A 60 3.10 16.65 -17.16
C THR A 60 1.66 16.28 -16.87
N ASP A 61 1.44 15.05 -16.44
CA ASP A 61 0.14 14.58 -15.96
C ASP A 61 0.26 13.81 -14.64
N SER A 62 -0.80 13.83 -13.84
CA SER A 62 -0.88 13.15 -12.55
C SER A 62 -1.74 11.90 -12.66
N LYS A 63 -1.17 10.75 -12.28
CA LYS A 63 -1.82 9.44 -12.34
C LYS A 63 -2.13 8.95 -10.93
N LEU A 64 -3.42 8.83 -10.63
CA LEU A 64 -3.90 8.26 -9.37
C LEU A 64 -3.81 6.74 -9.43
N VAL A 65 -3.27 6.12 -8.38
CA VAL A 65 -3.22 4.67 -8.22
C VAL A 65 -3.82 4.31 -6.87
N SER A 66 -4.96 3.60 -6.91
CA SER A 66 -5.65 3.09 -5.74
C SER A 66 -5.55 1.57 -5.69
N PHE A 67 -5.25 1.04 -4.51
CA PHE A 67 -5.12 -0.40 -4.27
C PHE A 67 -5.65 -0.76 -2.89
N LEU A 68 -6.11 -2.00 -2.74
CA LEU A 68 -6.58 -2.58 -1.48
C LEU A 68 -5.44 -3.39 -0.85
N VAL A 69 -5.16 -3.11 0.42
CA VAL A 69 -4.30 -3.96 1.27
C VAL A 69 -5.16 -5.09 1.86
N PRO A 70 -4.91 -6.36 1.51
CA PRO A 70 -5.68 -7.49 2.04
C PRO A 70 -5.61 -7.60 3.56
N GLN A 71 -6.64 -8.18 4.17
CA GLN A 71 -6.65 -8.47 5.62
C GLN A 71 -5.45 -9.31 6.07
N THR A 72 -5.07 -10.29 5.24
CA THR A 72 -4.00 -11.26 5.54
C THR A 72 -2.60 -10.69 5.40
N THR A 73 -2.47 -9.41 5.03
CA THR A 73 -1.17 -8.76 4.91
C THR A 73 -0.55 -8.61 6.29
N LEU A 74 0.66 -9.15 6.45
CA LEU A 74 1.43 -9.03 7.67
C LEU A 74 1.92 -7.59 7.87
N ALA A 75 2.25 -7.25 9.11
CA ALA A 75 2.96 -6.01 9.39
C ALA A 75 4.33 -6.03 8.70
N GLY A 76 4.70 -4.93 8.06
CA GLY A 76 5.95 -4.87 7.31
C GLY A 76 5.95 -3.79 6.24
N LYS A 77 7.08 -3.69 5.53
CA LYS A 77 7.29 -2.73 4.45
C LYS A 77 7.13 -3.44 3.11
N TYR A 78 6.27 -2.90 2.26
CA TYR A 78 5.93 -3.42 0.95
C TYR A 78 6.26 -2.40 -0.13
N GLU A 79 6.65 -2.86 -1.32
CA GLU A 79 6.94 -1.99 -2.46
C GLU A 79 5.77 -1.99 -3.44
N LEU A 80 5.41 -0.78 -3.88
CA LEU A 80 4.55 -0.52 -5.03
C LEU A 80 5.43 0.09 -6.12
N THR A 81 5.45 -0.49 -7.32
CA THR A 81 6.18 0.06 -8.46
C THR A 81 5.20 0.50 -9.56
N TYR A 82 5.23 1.77 -9.94
CA TYR A 82 4.56 2.27 -11.13
C TYR A 82 5.53 2.30 -12.29
N VAL A 83 5.22 1.60 -13.38
CA VAL A 83 6.05 1.49 -14.57
C VAL A 83 5.30 2.08 -15.75
N ILE A 84 6.00 2.84 -16.60
CA ILE A 84 5.46 3.31 -17.87
C ILE A 84 6.42 2.93 -18.99
N LYS A 85 5.86 2.57 -20.15
CA LYS A 85 6.61 2.21 -21.36
C LYS A 85 6.01 2.96 -22.54
N ASP A 86 6.84 3.55 -23.39
CA ASP A 86 6.36 4.10 -24.67
C ASP A 86 5.77 2.96 -25.51
N ARG A 87 4.61 3.21 -26.12
CA ARG A 87 3.86 2.21 -26.87
C ARG A 87 4.57 1.76 -28.15
N ILE A 88 5.22 2.68 -28.85
CA ILE A 88 5.86 2.43 -30.15
C ILE A 88 7.31 1.97 -29.93
N HIS A 89 7.98 2.53 -28.92
CA HIS A 89 9.37 2.24 -28.59
C HIS A 89 9.52 1.75 -27.15
N PRO A 90 9.18 0.47 -26.83
CA PRO A 90 9.18 -0.04 -25.45
C PRO A 90 10.51 0.02 -24.70
N SER A 91 11.63 0.26 -25.40
CA SER A 91 12.93 0.55 -24.77
C SER A 91 12.95 1.88 -24.01
N ILE A 92 12.07 2.82 -24.37
CA ILE A 92 11.80 4.04 -23.60
C ILE A 92 10.81 3.66 -22.50
N ARG A 93 11.33 3.55 -21.29
CA ARG A 93 10.55 3.19 -20.11
C ARG A 93 11.13 3.87 -18.88
N ASP A 94 10.26 4.08 -17.91
CA ASP A 94 10.66 4.56 -16.59
C ASP A 94 9.82 3.87 -15.51
N SER A 95 10.31 3.89 -14.28
CA SER A 95 9.61 3.31 -13.14
C SER A 95 9.89 4.09 -11.86
N TYR A 96 8.87 4.24 -11.04
CA TYR A 96 8.99 4.86 -9.72
C TYR A 96 8.40 3.93 -8.65
N ALA A 97 9.14 3.78 -7.54
CA ALA A 97 8.73 2.94 -6.43
C ALA A 97 8.30 3.77 -5.22
N VAL A 98 7.22 3.34 -4.57
CA VAL A 98 6.68 3.87 -3.32
C VAL A 98 6.66 2.75 -2.30
N TYR A 99 6.96 3.06 -1.05
CA TYR A 99 6.91 2.08 0.02
C TYR A 99 5.65 2.25 0.87
N VAL A 100 5.01 1.14 1.19
CA VAL A 100 3.84 1.08 2.04
C VAL A 100 4.18 0.27 3.29
N THR A 101 4.14 0.91 4.45
CA THR A 101 4.29 0.26 5.75
C THR A 101 2.92 -0.16 6.26
N VAL A 102 2.71 -1.47 6.37
CA VAL A 102 1.54 -2.05 7.02
C VAL A 102 1.82 -2.16 8.51
N LEU A 103 1.00 -1.49 9.31
CA LEU A 103 1.07 -1.49 10.76
C LEU A 103 0.46 -2.78 11.34
N PRO A 104 0.94 -3.27 12.49
CA PRO A 104 0.35 -4.43 13.16
C PRO A 104 -1.10 -4.14 13.58
N ALA A 105 -2.04 -4.92 13.05
CA ALA A 105 -3.44 -4.85 13.44
C ALA A 105 -3.68 -5.67 14.72
N ASN A 106 -3.46 -5.06 15.89
CA ASN A 106 -3.77 -5.68 17.18
C ASN A 106 -5.28 -5.64 17.43
N LYS A 107 -6.05 -6.53 16.81
CA LYS A 107 -7.45 -6.81 17.21
C LYS A 107 -7.48 -7.86 18.31
N LEU A 108 -6.87 -7.54 19.45
CA LEU A 108 -7.04 -8.34 20.67
C LEU A 108 -8.40 -8.01 21.27
N HIS A 109 -9.31 -8.96 21.24
CA HIS A 109 -10.56 -8.86 22.00
C HIS A 109 -10.37 -9.65 23.30
N THR A 110 -10.30 -8.93 24.42
CA THR A 110 -10.25 -9.52 25.75
C THR A 110 -11.65 -9.57 26.32
N LYS A 111 -12.11 -10.77 26.67
CA LYS A 111 -13.34 -10.96 27.44
C LYS A 111 -12.95 -11.56 28.79
N LEU A 112 -13.34 -10.89 29.87
CA LEU A 112 -13.24 -11.45 31.21
C LEU A 112 -14.13 -12.70 31.27
N LEU A 113 -13.53 -13.87 31.53
CA LEU A 113 -14.30 -15.09 31.74
C LEU A 113 -14.74 -15.18 33.19
N GLU A 114 -13.80 -15.00 34.11
CA GLU A 114 -14.03 -15.15 35.53
C GLU A 114 -13.18 -14.14 36.29
N SER A 115 -13.86 -13.33 37.12
CA SER A 115 -13.24 -12.63 38.23
C SER A 115 -14.01 -12.96 39.52
N PRO A 116 -13.35 -12.98 40.68
CA PRO A 116 -14.03 -13.05 41.96
C PRO A 116 -15.00 -11.87 42.10
N ARG A 117 -16.17 -12.07 42.72
CA ARG A 117 -17.14 -10.98 42.97
C ARG A 117 -16.65 -9.98 44.02
N TYR A 118 -15.73 -10.40 44.89
CA TYR A 118 -15.14 -9.61 45.96
C TYR A 118 -13.69 -10.08 46.15
N VAL A 119 -12.77 -9.16 46.43
CA VAL A 119 -11.37 -9.47 46.75
C VAL A 119 -11.05 -8.86 48.11
N ILE A 120 -10.47 -9.66 49.02
CA ILE A 120 -10.03 -9.20 50.34
C ILE A 120 -8.59 -8.70 50.22
N ALA A 121 -8.29 -7.54 50.80
CA ALA A 121 -6.96 -6.95 50.76
C ALA A 121 -5.94 -7.88 51.45
N GLY A 122 -4.89 -8.27 50.72
CA GLY A 122 -3.85 -9.18 51.20
C GLY A 122 -3.95 -10.61 50.67
N GLU A 123 -5.04 -10.96 49.98
CA GLU A 123 -5.20 -12.29 49.36
C GLU A 123 -4.86 -12.26 47.87
N GLU A 124 -4.15 -13.28 47.41
CA GLU A 124 -3.95 -13.51 45.98
C GLU A 124 -5.29 -13.95 45.36
N TYR A 125 -5.64 -13.35 44.23
CA TYR A 125 -6.79 -13.78 43.45
C TYR A 125 -6.39 -14.09 42.01
N GLN A 126 -7.06 -15.07 41.43
CA GLN A 126 -6.90 -15.43 40.03
C GLN A 126 -8.06 -14.85 39.22
N SER A 127 -7.75 -14.34 38.03
CA SER A 127 -8.75 -13.93 37.04
C SER A 127 -8.35 -14.49 35.69
N SER A 128 -9.34 -15.00 34.98
CA SER A 128 -9.14 -15.66 33.69
C SER A 128 -9.71 -14.77 32.59
N PHE A 129 -8.87 -14.45 31.62
CA PHE A 129 -9.26 -13.73 30.41
C PHE A 129 -9.16 -14.68 29.22
N VAL A 130 -10.15 -14.63 28.33
CA VAL A 130 -9.95 -15.15 26.97
C VAL A 130 -9.46 -14.02 26.11
N VAL A 131 -8.26 -14.22 25.58
CA VAL A 131 -7.68 -13.38 24.53
C VAL A 131 -8.02 -14.04 23.21
N THR A 132 -8.89 -13.42 22.42
CA THR A 132 -9.13 -13.86 21.04
C THR A 132 -8.34 -12.98 20.09
N ASN A 133 -7.38 -13.56 19.37
CA ASN A 133 -6.77 -12.91 18.23
C ASN A 133 -7.78 -12.93 17.07
N LYS A 134 -8.25 -11.76 16.64
CA LYS A 134 -9.17 -11.61 15.49
C LYS A 134 -8.46 -11.13 14.21
N GLY A 135 -7.14 -11.33 14.15
CA GLY A 135 -6.31 -11.12 12.94
C GLY A 135 -6.81 -11.96 11.78
#